data_AF-A0A645D212-F1
#
_entry.id   AF-A0A645D212-F1
#
_cell.length_a   1.000
_cell.length_b   1.000
_cell.length_c   1.000
_cell.angle_alpha   90.00
_cell.angle_beta   90.00
_cell.angle_gamma   90.00
#
_symmetry.space_group_name_H-M   'P 1'
#
loop_
_entity.id
_entity.type
_entity.pdbx_description
1 polymer ?
#
loop_
_entity_poly.entity_id
_entity_poly.type
_entity_poly.pdbx_seq_one_letter_code
_entity_poly.pdbx_strand_id
1 'polypeptide(L)'
;MEEKERYGFIMCVCTGKCPGFQAMDIWDFINQVRVELPVEYGFIHPQLCEEDGDRFLADYLKAHRKVIIGACAPNMQRKMFKQAFKEAGLDVEKDAVMLDIRDMTNEKAFQVVEKALKELGYEGDEE
;
A
#
# COMPACT_ATOMS: atom_id res chain seq x y z
N MET A 1 7.20 -24.39 9.48
CA MET A 1 7.37 -23.55 8.28
C MET A 1 7.82 -22.20 8.80
N GLU A 2 8.92 -21.64 8.28
CA GLU A 2 9.21 -20.22 8.55
C GLU A 2 8.08 -19.39 7.93
N GLU A 3 7.41 -18.61 8.76
CA GLU A 3 6.35 -17.71 8.32
C GLU A 3 7.01 -16.62 7.46
N LYS A 4 6.75 -16.63 6.16
CA LYS A 4 7.32 -15.67 5.21
C LYS A 4 6.79 -14.29 5.57
N GLU A 5 7.66 -13.30 5.79
CA GLU A 5 7.27 -11.95 6.21
C GLU A 5 6.34 -11.29 5.16
N ARG A 6 5.04 -11.17 5.46
CA ARG A 6 4.07 -10.58 4.54
C ARG A 6 4.15 -9.05 4.54
N TYR A 7 3.90 -8.44 3.39
CA TYR A 7 3.82 -6.99 3.26
C TYR A 7 2.48 -6.47 3.79
N GLY A 8 2.49 -5.34 4.51
CA GLY A 8 1.25 -4.62 4.75
C GLY A 8 0.80 -3.87 3.48
N PHE A 9 -0.50 -3.67 3.31
CA PHE A 9 -1.06 -2.86 2.23
C PHE A 9 -1.79 -1.63 2.78
N ILE A 10 -1.37 -0.43 2.34
CA ILE A 10 -2.03 0.84 2.66
C ILE A 10 -2.63 1.40 1.38
N MET A 11 -3.95 1.59 1.38
CA MET A 11 -4.67 2.31 0.34
C MET A 11 -4.90 3.76 0.77
N CYS A 12 -4.27 4.73 0.11
CA CYS A 12 -4.51 6.15 0.34
C CYS A 12 -5.49 6.71 -0.70
N VAL A 13 -6.65 7.18 -0.26
CA VAL A 13 -7.80 7.47 -1.14
C VAL A 13 -8.13 8.94 -1.33
N CYS A 14 -7.26 9.86 -0.88
CA CYS A 14 -7.44 11.30 -1.00
C CYS A 14 -8.86 11.76 -0.60
N THR A 15 -9.25 11.47 0.65
CA THR A 15 -10.58 11.70 1.27
C THR A 15 -11.72 10.83 0.74
N GLY A 16 -11.45 9.91 -0.19
CA GLY A 16 -12.47 9.12 -0.89
C GLY A 16 -13.29 9.92 -1.89
N LYS A 17 -12.93 11.19 -2.13
CA LYS A 17 -13.62 12.12 -3.05
C LYS A 17 -12.77 12.52 -4.24
N CYS A 18 -11.54 12.03 -4.32
CA CYS A 18 -10.67 12.33 -5.45
C CYS A 18 -11.24 11.71 -6.73
N PRO A 19 -11.38 12.47 -7.83
CA PRO A 19 -11.85 11.94 -9.11
C PRO A 19 -11.05 10.74 -9.62
N GLY A 20 -9.78 10.63 -9.24
CA GLY A 20 -8.93 9.49 -9.56
C GLY A 20 -9.41 8.16 -8.97
N PHE A 21 -10.32 8.14 -8.01
CA PHE A 21 -10.88 6.90 -7.45
C PHE A 21 -12.35 6.69 -7.81
N GLN A 22 -12.93 7.52 -8.68
CA GLN A 22 -14.37 7.47 -8.98
C GLN A 22 -14.83 6.16 -9.64
N ALA A 23 -13.91 5.45 -10.31
CA ALA A 23 -14.18 4.18 -10.98
C ALA A 23 -13.96 2.95 -10.08
N MET A 24 -13.59 3.17 -8.82
CA MET A 24 -13.23 2.14 -7.86
C MET A 24 -14.20 2.17 -6.68
N ASP A 25 -14.71 1.01 -6.29
CA ASP A 25 -15.29 0.84 -4.96
C ASP A 25 -14.17 0.56 -3.97
N ILE A 26 -13.85 1.56 -3.15
CA ILE A 26 -12.76 1.54 -2.18
C ILE A 26 -12.91 0.37 -1.19
N TRP A 27 -14.14 0.08 -0.77
CA TRP A 27 -14.40 -0.95 0.24
C TRP A 27 -14.30 -2.34 -0.34
N ASP A 28 -14.87 -2.55 -1.52
CA ASP A 28 -14.74 -3.84 -2.21
C ASP A 28 -13.28 -4.10 -2.59
N PHE A 29 -12.56 -3.09 -3.08
CA PHE A 29 -11.16 -3.24 -3.45
C PHE A 29 -10.27 -3.63 -2.26
N ILE A 30 -10.38 -2.94 -1.10
CA ILE A 30 -9.56 -3.30 0.07
C ILE A 30 -9.93 -4.69 0.62
N ASN A 31 -11.21 -5.08 0.52
CA ASN A 31 -11.67 -6.39 0.93
C ASN A 31 -11.12 -7.48 0.01
N GLN A 32 -11.11 -7.23 -1.31
CA GLN A 32 -10.54 -8.14 -2.28
C GLN A 32 -9.04 -8.36 -2.01
N VAL A 33 -8.27 -7.27 -1.84
CA VAL A 33 -6.83 -7.35 -1.58
C VAL A 33 -6.53 -8.13 -0.30
N ARG A 34 -7.24 -7.90 0.81
CA ARG A 34 -6.94 -8.60 2.08
C ARG A 34 -7.31 -10.09 2.08
N VAL A 35 -8.29 -10.48 1.26
CA VAL A 35 -8.82 -11.85 1.24
C VAL A 35 -8.07 -12.70 0.22
N GLU A 36 -7.78 -12.13 -0.95
CA GLU A 36 -7.26 -12.89 -2.09
C GLU A 36 -5.75 -12.78 -2.25
N LEU A 37 -5.10 -11.75 -1.69
CA LEU A 37 -3.65 -11.55 -1.80
C LEU A 37 -2.94 -11.84 -0.47
N PRO A 38 -1.67 -12.33 -0.51
CA PRO A 38 -0.90 -12.68 0.69
C PRO A 38 -0.33 -11.44 1.41
N VAL A 39 -1.18 -10.43 1.65
CA VAL A 39 -0.85 -9.27 2.46
C VAL A 39 -1.06 -9.60 3.94
N GLU A 40 -0.29 -8.94 4.79
CA GLU A 40 -0.38 -9.10 6.23
C GLU A 40 -1.64 -8.41 6.80
N TYR A 41 -1.86 -7.16 6.37
CA TYR A 41 -3.04 -6.35 6.71
C TYR A 41 -3.42 -5.44 5.54
N GLY A 42 -4.67 -4.99 5.50
CA GLY A 42 -5.14 -3.95 4.57
C GLY A 42 -5.71 -2.74 5.31
N PHE A 43 -5.14 -1.56 5.09
CA PHE A 43 -5.60 -0.28 5.64
C PHE A 43 -6.16 0.62 4.54
N ILE A 44 -7.24 1.34 4.84
CA ILE A 44 -7.60 2.55 4.10
C ILE A 44 -7.19 3.73 4.96
N HIS A 45 -6.33 4.60 4.42
CA HIS A 45 -6.04 5.90 5.02
C HIS A 45 -6.69 7.00 4.17
N PRO A 46 -7.46 7.92 4.76
CA PRO A 46 -8.15 8.97 3.99
C PRO A 46 -7.14 9.83 3.23
N GLN A 47 -6.05 10.25 3.86
CA GLN A 47 -5.03 11.05 3.18
C GLN A 47 -3.66 10.87 3.85
N LEU A 48 -2.83 10.00 3.30
CA LEU A 48 -1.54 9.63 3.89
C LEU A 48 -0.51 10.77 3.81
N CYS A 49 -0.76 11.79 2.99
CA CYS A 49 0.12 12.91 2.74
C CYS A 49 -0.15 14.14 3.62
N GLU A 50 -1.04 14.02 4.61
CA GLU A 50 -1.37 15.06 5.59
C GLU A 50 -0.74 14.73 6.96
N GLU A 51 -0.84 15.66 7.91
CA GLU A 51 -0.22 15.54 9.24
C GLU A 51 -0.65 14.29 10.05
N ASP A 52 -1.89 13.83 9.90
CA ASP A 52 -2.34 12.57 10.52
C ASP A 52 -1.74 11.35 9.81
N GLY A 53 -1.58 11.41 8.49
CA GLY A 53 -0.89 10.38 7.69
C GLY A 53 0.58 10.22 8.05
N ASP A 54 1.30 11.33 8.26
CA ASP A 54 2.70 11.30 8.71
C ASP A 54 2.84 10.63 10.08
N ARG A 55 1.95 10.96 11.03
CA ARG A 55 1.91 10.33 12.36
C ARG A 55 1.56 8.85 12.28
N PHE A 56 0.59 8.50 11.44
CA PHE A 56 0.23 7.11 11.19
C PHE A 56 1.42 6.31 10.64
N LEU A 57 2.13 6.82 9.62
CA LEU A 57 3.31 6.16 9.08
C LEU A 57 4.42 6.04 10.12
N ALA A 58 4.68 7.09 10.91
CA ALA A 58 5.68 7.05 11.97
C ALA A 58 5.39 5.96 13.01
N ASP A 59 4.12 5.72 13.34
CA ASP A 59 3.73 4.64 14.26
C ASP A 59 3.77 3.26 13.58
N TYR A 60 3.26 3.15 12.35
CA TYR A 60 3.24 1.91 11.58
C TYR A 60 4.66 1.35 11.35
N LEU A 61 5.60 2.23 10.96
CA LEU A 61 6.96 1.84 10.59
C LEU A 61 7.83 1.39 11.77
N LYS A 62 7.42 1.64 13.02
CA LYS A 62 8.12 1.10 14.22
C LYS A 62 8.15 -0.42 14.26
N ALA A 63 7.24 -1.07 13.56
CA ALA A 63 7.23 -2.51 13.44
C ALA A 63 8.28 -3.06 12.45
N HIS A 64 9.02 -2.19 11.75
CA HIS A 64 9.97 -2.55 10.68
C HIS A 64 9.37 -3.43 9.56
N ARG A 65 8.04 -3.42 9.42
CA ARG A 65 7.34 -4.15 8.37
C ARG A 65 7.42 -3.43 7.05
N LYS A 66 7.70 -4.19 6.00
CA LYS A 66 7.64 -3.71 4.62
C LYS A 66 6.20 -3.44 4.20
N VAL A 67 6.03 -2.50 3.28
CA VAL A 67 4.69 -2.01 2.94
C VAL A 67 4.51 -1.74 1.45
N ILE A 68 3.33 -2.06 0.94
CA ILE A 68 2.86 -1.65 -0.38
C ILE A 68 1.86 -0.51 -0.18
N ILE A 69 2.07 0.62 -0.86
CA ILE A 69 1.18 1.79 -0.77
C ILE A 69 0.51 2.01 -2.12
N GLY A 70 -0.79 1.73 -2.18
CA GLY A 70 -1.65 2.06 -3.32
C GLY A 70 -2.22 3.46 -3.16
N ALA A 71 -1.72 4.42 -3.93
CA ALA A 71 -2.10 5.82 -3.81
C ALA A 71 -1.97 6.58 -5.15
N CYS A 72 -1.37 7.78 -5.11
CA CYS A 72 -1.11 8.64 -6.27
C CYS A 72 0.24 8.32 -6.94
N ALA A 73 0.82 9.26 -7.68
CA ALA A 73 2.05 9.02 -8.44
C ALA A 73 3.24 8.58 -7.53
N PRO A 74 4.02 7.53 -7.90
CA PRO A 74 5.04 6.94 -7.02
C PRO A 74 6.17 7.90 -6.66
N ASN A 75 6.57 8.78 -7.58
CA ASN A 75 7.59 9.79 -7.33
C ASN A 75 7.18 10.78 -6.23
N MET A 76 5.89 11.12 -6.15
CA MET A 76 5.36 11.97 -5.09
C MET A 76 5.33 11.23 -3.76
N GLN A 77 4.84 9.98 -3.74
CA GLN A 77 4.85 9.13 -2.55
C GLN A 77 6.26 8.99 -1.97
N ARG A 78 7.26 8.66 -2.81
CA ARG A 78 8.67 8.56 -2.41
C ARG A 78 9.17 9.86 -1.78
N LYS A 79 8.89 11.00 -2.41
CA LYS A 79 9.33 12.31 -1.88
C LYS A 79 8.70 12.61 -0.51
N MET A 80 7.40 12.34 -0.35
CA MET A 80 6.67 12.68 0.87
C MET A 80 7.04 11.75 2.04
N PHE A 81 7.06 10.43 1.81
CA PHE A 81 7.22 9.47 2.89
C PHE A 81 8.68 9.19 3.25
N LYS A 82 9.66 9.64 2.45
CA LYS A 82 11.10 9.39 2.68
C LYS A 82 11.57 9.74 4.09
N GLN A 83 11.08 10.83 4.67
CA GLN A 83 11.50 11.25 6.00
C GLN A 83 11.00 10.28 7.07
N ALA A 84 9.74 9.84 7.00
CA ALA A 84 9.17 8.87 7.95
C ALA A 84 9.93 7.53 7.92
N PHE A 85 10.28 7.01 6.73
CA PHE A 85 11.10 5.81 6.59
C PHE A 85 12.49 6.01 7.20
N LYS A 86 13.15 7.13 6.91
CA LYS A 86 14.47 7.45 7.44
C LYS A 86 14.47 7.52 8.98
N GLU A 87 13.44 8.14 9.57
CA GLU A 87 13.29 8.25 11.03
C GLU A 87 13.03 6.89 11.70
N ALA A 88 12.35 5.98 11.00
CA ALA A 88 12.19 4.59 11.42
C ALA A 88 13.43 3.72 11.15
N GLY A 89 14.52 4.26 10.60
CA GLY A 89 15.71 3.50 10.25
C GLY A 89 15.55 2.57 9.04
N LEU A 90 14.56 2.86 8.18
CA LEU A 90 14.23 2.11 6.97
C LEU A 90 14.63 2.88 5.71
N ASP A 91 14.70 2.16 4.59
CA ASP A 91 14.98 2.69 3.26
C ASP A 91 13.71 2.61 2.40
N VAL A 92 13.14 3.76 2.06
CA VAL A 92 11.90 3.83 1.25
C VAL A 92 12.02 3.14 -0.11
N GLU A 93 13.23 2.96 -0.65
CA GLU A 93 13.44 2.26 -1.91
C GLU A 93 13.46 0.73 -1.75
N LYS A 94 13.72 0.22 -0.55
CA LYS A 94 13.85 -1.22 -0.26
C LYS A 94 12.66 -1.77 0.53
N ASP A 95 12.13 -0.96 1.44
CA ASP A 95 11.14 -1.36 2.43
C ASP A 95 9.72 -0.95 2.03
N ALA A 96 9.57 -0.25 0.89
CA ALA A 96 8.27 0.11 0.34
C ALA A 96 8.15 -0.07 -1.17
N VAL A 97 6.94 -0.43 -1.59
CA VAL A 97 6.51 -0.40 -3.00
C VAL A 97 5.39 0.61 -3.15
N MET A 98 5.61 1.61 -4.00
CA MET A 98 4.66 2.70 -4.24
C MET A 98 3.93 2.47 -5.56
N LEU A 99 2.61 2.34 -5.52
CA LEU A 99 1.76 2.05 -6.68
C LEU A 99 0.82 3.23 -6.95
N ASP A 100 0.69 3.63 -8.21
CA ASP A 100 -0.38 4.52 -8.66
C ASP A 100 -1.58 3.67 -9.08
N ILE A 101 -2.67 3.78 -8.34
CA ILE A 101 -3.91 3.03 -8.58
C ILE A 101 -5.07 3.96 -8.93
N ARG A 102 -4.78 5.23 -9.26
CA ARG A 102 -5.78 6.18 -9.74
C ARG A 102 -6.22 5.85 -11.16
N ASP A 103 -7.43 6.26 -11.47
CA ASP A 103 -8.09 6.09 -12.76
C ASP A 103 -8.22 4.60 -13.16
N MET A 104 -8.31 3.72 -12.17
CA MET A 104 -8.45 2.27 -12.32
C MET A 104 -9.79 1.78 -11.73
N THR A 105 -10.31 0.69 -12.31
CA THR A 105 -11.35 -0.12 -11.68
C THR A 105 -10.73 -1.04 -10.63
N ASN A 106 -11.57 -1.68 -9.81
CA ASN A 106 -11.11 -2.65 -8.80
C ASN A 106 -10.23 -3.74 -9.43
N GLU A 107 -10.62 -4.30 -10.57
CA GLU A 107 -9.91 -5.40 -11.23
C GLU A 107 -8.52 -4.96 -11.71
N LYS A 108 -8.41 -3.77 -12.29
CA LYS A 108 -7.12 -3.24 -12.77
C LYS A 108 -6.19 -2.94 -11.61
N ALA A 109 -6.68 -2.30 -10.56
CA ALA A 109 -5.88 -2.01 -9.38
C ALA A 109 -5.44 -3.29 -8.66
N PHE A 110 -6.31 -4.31 -8.62
CA PHE A 110 -6.01 -5.61 -8.03
C PHE A 110 -4.85 -6.28 -8.76
N GLN A 111 -4.88 -6.32 -10.09
CA GLN A 111 -3.79 -6.85 -10.92
C GLN A 111 -2.46 -6.13 -10.69
N VAL A 112 -2.50 -4.81 -10.44
CA VAL A 112 -1.28 -4.04 -10.13
C VAL A 112 -0.69 -4.46 -8.77
N VAL A 113 -1.52 -4.63 -7.74
CA VAL A 113 -1.07 -5.08 -6.42
C VAL A 113 -0.58 -6.53 -6.47
N GLU A 114 -1.33 -7.41 -7.13
CA GLU A 114 -0.96 -8.82 -7.33
C GLU A 114 0.39 -8.93 -8.05
N LYS A 115 0.58 -8.18 -9.13
CA LYS A 115 1.85 -8.16 -9.86
C LYS A 115 3.01 -7.69 -8.98
N ALA A 116 2.80 -6.65 -8.17
CA ALA A 116 3.83 -6.17 -7.25
C ALA A 116 4.21 -7.24 -6.22
N LEU A 117 3.24 -7.99 -5.68
CA LEU A 117 3.51 -9.09 -4.76
C LEU A 117 4.25 -10.25 -5.45
N LYS A 118 3.88 -10.61 -6.68
CA LYS A 118 4.60 -11.62 -7.48
C LYS A 118 6.05 -11.22 -7.73
N GLU A 119 6.32 -9.97 -8.09
CA GLU A 119 7.68 -9.44 -8.27
C GLU A 119 8.50 -9.47 -6.97
N LEU A 120 7.85 -9.43 -5.81
CA LEU A 120 8.45 -9.59 -4.48
C LEU A 120 8.59 -11.06 -4.05
N GLY A 121 8.15 -12.02 -4.87
CA GLY A 121 8.20 -13.46 -4.58
C GLY A 121 7.08 -13.97 -3.65
N TYR A 122 5.96 -13.25 -3.60
CA TYR A 122 4.73 -13.66 -2.91
C TYR A 122 3.69 -14.04 -3.97
N GLU A 123 3.84 -15.23 -4.53
CA GLU A 123 2.75 -15.93 -5.20
C GLU A 123 1.83 -16.43 -4.07
N GLY A 124 0.52 -16.15 -4.16
CA GLY A 124 -0.45 -16.70 -3.20
C GLY A 124 -0.24 -18.20 -3.09
N ASP A 125 -0.45 -18.77 -1.90
CA ASP A 125 -0.23 -20.20 -1.65
C ASP A 125 -0.94 -21.01 -2.76
N GLU A 126 -0.19 -21.49 -3.75
CA GLU A 126 -0.72 -22.38 -4.78
C GLU A 126 -1.09 -23.68 -4.06
N GLU A 127 -2.40 -23.97 -3.96
CA GLU A 127 -2.89 -25.30 -3.58
C GLU A 127 -2.51 -26.35 -4.62
#